data_AF-A0A1Q8CP95-F1
#
_entry.id   AF-A0A1Q8CP95-F1
#
_cell.length_a   1.000
_cell.length_b   1.000
_cell.length_c   1.000
_cell.angle_alpha   90.00
_cell.angle_beta   90.00
_cell.angle_gamma   90.00
#
_symmetry.space_group_name_H-M   'P 1'
#
loop_
_entity.id
_entity.type
_entity.pdbx_description
1 polymer ?
#
loop_
_entity_poly.entity_id
_entity_poly.type
_entity_poly.pdbx_seq_one_letter_code
_entity_poly.pdbx_strand_id
1 'polypeptide(L)'
;MVLVAALAGALGGGEVAAAVPEREELRAAMAELTRSGAAGVQVRIHDEQGTWTGSAGVRELHGGKVPTNGRFRAASITKMFVSTVVLQLVDEGKVVLDDPVDDYLPEFGLDRRITVRMMLQHTTGIFNYTGEPNPDGTVEAGIPWQGKQFERERFRTYSPEELVELALAKPARFEPGTAWRYSNTNYILAGLLIERVTGTPHATQVRHRILAPLRLHDTILPGTRTGIPGPHAHGYYAYQHQGRLRVLD
;
A
#
# COMPACT_ATOMS: atom_id res chain seq x y z
N MET A 1 -2.98 -10.25 -8.91
CA MET A 1 -2.32 -10.50 -7.61
C MET A 1 -3.30 -10.09 -6.51
N VAL A 2 -4.04 -11.05 -5.97
CA VAL A 2 -4.85 -10.79 -4.77
C VAL A 2 -3.89 -10.87 -3.59
N LEU A 3 -3.53 -9.72 -3.04
CA LEU A 3 -2.87 -9.67 -1.74
C LEU A 3 -3.96 -9.97 -0.70
N VAL A 4 -4.09 -11.23 -0.28
CA VAL A 4 -4.86 -11.53 0.93
C VAL A 4 -3.97 -11.22 2.12
N ALA A 5 -3.97 -9.96 2.55
CA ALA A 5 -3.55 -9.62 3.89
C ALA A 5 -4.77 -9.81 4.79
N ALA A 6 -4.90 -10.98 5.40
CA ALA A 6 -5.85 -11.15 6.49
C ALA A 6 -5.26 -10.48 7.74
N LEU A 7 -5.63 -9.23 8.00
CA LEU A 7 -5.60 -8.70 9.35
C LEU A 7 -6.93 -9.09 9.99
N ALA A 8 -6.90 -10.02 10.94
CA ALA A 8 -8.03 -10.21 11.85
C ALA A 8 -8.04 -9.04 12.83
N GLY A 9 -8.68 -7.94 12.45
CA GLY A 9 -9.01 -6.83 13.34
C GLY A 9 -10.44 -6.99 13.83
N ALA A 10 -10.62 -7.43 15.07
CA ALA A 10 -11.92 -7.45 15.72
C ALA A 10 -12.33 -6.00 16.06
N LEU A 11 -13.28 -5.45 15.30
CA LEU A 11 -14.02 -4.25 15.69
C LEU A 11 -15.36 -4.72 16.27
N GLY A 12 -15.39 -4.91 17.58
CA GLY A 12 -16.59 -5.25 18.34
C GLY A 12 -16.21 -5.75 19.73
N GLY A 13 -16.68 -5.08 20.77
CA GLY A 13 -16.36 -5.35 22.17
C GLY A 13 -16.94 -6.65 22.72
N GLY A 14 -16.44 -7.78 22.20
CA GLY A 14 -16.56 -9.10 22.79
C GLY A 14 -15.27 -9.85 22.47
N GLU A 15 -14.62 -10.42 23.49
CA GLU A 15 -13.49 -11.33 23.31
C GLU A 15 -13.93 -12.57 22.53
N VAL A 16 -13.88 -12.47 21.21
CA VAL A 16 -13.73 -13.65 20.35
C VAL A 16 -12.25 -13.69 20.03
N ALA A 17 -11.48 -14.36 20.88
CA ALA A 17 -10.14 -14.79 20.50
C ALA A 17 -10.33 -15.69 19.27
N ALA A 18 -10.09 -15.15 18.07
CA ALA A 18 -10.06 -15.95 16.88
C ALA A 18 -8.93 -16.96 17.07
N ALA A 19 -9.28 -18.25 17.19
CA ALA A 19 -8.28 -19.30 17.30
C ALA A 19 -7.34 -19.19 16.09
N VAL A 20 -6.04 -19.09 16.34
CA VAL A 20 -5.04 -19.21 15.27
C VAL A 20 -5.24 -20.60 14.65
N PRO A 21 -5.44 -20.72 13.32
CA PRO A 21 -5.64 -22.01 12.68
C PRO A 21 -4.49 -22.96 13.06
N GLU A 22 -4.79 -24.25 13.20
CA GLU A 22 -3.74 -25.20 13.53
C GLU A 22 -2.64 -25.14 12.46
N ARG A 23 -1.37 -25.34 12.87
CA ARG A 23 -0.21 -25.18 11.98
C ARG A 23 -0.31 -26.04 10.73
N GLU A 24 -1.03 -27.16 10.79
CA GLU A 24 -1.29 -28.03 9.64
C GLU A 24 -2.31 -27.44 8.67
N GLU A 25 -3.38 -26.82 9.16
CA GLU A 25 -4.36 -26.10 8.33
C GLU A 25 -3.70 -24.96 7.56
N LEU A 26 -2.77 -24.23 8.21
CA LEU A 26 -1.99 -23.19 7.56
C LEU A 26 -1.10 -23.74 6.44
N ARG A 27 -0.46 -24.90 6.64
CA ARG A 27 0.33 -25.55 5.59
C ARG A 27 -0.55 -25.97 4.41
N ALA A 28 -1.72 -26.53 4.68
CA ALA A 28 -2.67 -26.91 3.65
C ALA A 28 -3.17 -25.69 2.85
N ALA A 29 -3.51 -24.59 3.54
CA ALA A 29 -3.93 -23.35 2.91
C ALA A 29 -2.81 -22.73 2.04
N MET A 30 -1.57 -22.76 2.51
CA MET A 30 -0.42 -22.31 1.74
C MET A 30 -0.20 -23.17 0.49
N ALA A 31 -0.34 -24.49 0.59
CA ALA A 31 -0.27 -25.38 -0.56
C ALA A 31 -1.38 -25.07 -1.57
N GLU A 32 -2.60 -24.80 -1.09
CA GLU A 32 -3.72 -24.44 -1.97
C GLU A 32 -3.46 -23.13 -2.72
N LEU A 33 -2.97 -22.09 -2.05
CA LEU A 33 -2.59 -20.84 -2.71
C LEU A 33 -1.57 -21.04 -3.83
N THR A 34 -0.63 -21.96 -3.65
CA THR A 34 0.34 -22.29 -4.71
C THR A 34 -0.30 -23.05 -5.86
N ARG A 35 -1.23 -23.98 -5.59
CA ARG A 35 -2.00 -24.68 -6.63
C ARG A 35 -2.92 -23.73 -7.40
N SER A 36 -3.43 -22.68 -6.75
CA SER A 36 -4.29 -21.67 -7.38
C SER A 36 -3.51 -20.60 -8.17
N GLY A 37 -2.19 -20.72 -8.29
CA GLY A 37 -1.37 -19.89 -9.18
C GLY A 37 -0.45 -18.87 -8.49
N ALA A 38 -0.36 -18.85 -7.15
CA ALA A 38 0.71 -18.10 -6.49
C ALA A 38 2.05 -18.83 -6.71
N ALA A 39 3.06 -18.13 -7.22
CA ALA A 39 4.39 -18.72 -7.38
C ALA A 39 4.99 -19.16 -6.03
N GLY A 40 4.81 -18.35 -4.98
CA GLY A 40 5.34 -18.61 -3.66
C GLY A 40 4.53 -17.92 -2.56
N VAL A 41 4.52 -18.54 -1.38
CA VAL A 41 3.83 -18.03 -0.19
C VAL A 41 4.80 -18.09 0.99
N GLN A 42 4.84 -17.02 1.78
CA GLN A 42 5.53 -16.98 3.06
C GLN A 42 4.56 -16.50 4.15
N VAL A 43 4.62 -17.11 5.32
CA VAL A 43 3.77 -16.78 6.47
C VAL A 43 4.63 -16.73 7.72
N ARG A 44 4.37 -15.75 8.59
CA ARG A 44 4.91 -15.68 9.94
C ARG A 44 3.76 -15.39 10.91
N ILE A 45 3.69 -16.17 11.98
CA ILE A 45 2.74 -15.99 13.08
C ILE A 45 3.54 -15.80 14.36
N HIS A 46 3.07 -14.87 15.19
CA HIS A 46 3.58 -14.63 16.51
C HIS A 46 2.39 -14.61 17.47
N ASP A 47 2.27 -15.64 18.30
CA ASP A 47 1.17 -15.86 19.23
C ASP A 47 1.70 -16.37 20.59
N GLU A 48 0.80 -16.80 21.46
CA GLU A 48 1.12 -17.36 22.78
C GLU A 48 2.00 -18.62 22.71
N GLN A 49 2.01 -19.32 21.57
CA GLN A 49 2.85 -20.50 21.33
C GLN A 49 4.22 -20.14 20.74
N GLY A 50 4.53 -18.85 20.64
CA GLY A 50 5.79 -18.31 20.13
C GLY A 50 5.72 -17.95 18.64
N THR A 51 6.86 -18.04 17.97
CA THR A 51 6.95 -17.69 16.54
C THR A 51 6.90 -18.95 15.68
N TRP A 52 5.99 -18.98 14.71
CA TRP A 52 5.97 -19.95 13.64
C TRP A 52 6.24 -19.28 12.30
N THR A 53 7.00 -19.96 11.43
CA THR A 53 7.20 -19.53 10.04
C THR A 53 6.93 -20.68 9.09
N GLY A 54 6.30 -20.36 7.96
CA GLY A 54 5.99 -21.29 6.89
C GLY A 54 6.35 -20.69 5.54
N SER A 55 6.76 -21.53 4.60
CA SER A 55 6.84 -21.14 3.20
C SER A 55 6.43 -22.30 2.27
N ALA A 56 5.84 -21.97 1.13
CA ALA A 56 5.36 -22.90 0.12
C ALA A 56 5.63 -22.32 -1.28
N GLY A 57 5.69 -23.19 -2.29
CA GLY A 57 5.98 -22.80 -3.67
C GLY A 57 7.45 -22.48 -3.91
N VAL A 58 7.72 -21.69 -4.94
CA VAL A 58 9.05 -21.39 -5.44
C VAL A 58 9.41 -19.92 -5.27
N ARG A 59 10.69 -19.66 -5.00
CA ARG A 59 11.25 -18.32 -4.90
C ARG A 59 11.27 -17.62 -6.26
N GLU A 60 11.59 -18.38 -7.30
CA GLU A 60 11.63 -17.99 -8.70
C GLU A 60 11.00 -19.10 -9.56
N LEU A 61 10.41 -18.80 -10.72
CA LEU A 61 9.66 -19.78 -11.54
C LEU A 61 10.46 -21.04 -11.90
N HIS A 62 11.79 -20.95 -11.91
CA HIS A 62 12.68 -22.05 -12.26
C HIS A 62 13.45 -22.64 -11.08
N GLY A 63 13.13 -22.27 -9.83
CA GLY A 63 13.74 -22.89 -8.67
C GLY A 63 13.70 -22.12 -7.36
N GLY A 64 14.41 -22.65 -6.38
CA GLY A 64 14.59 -22.03 -5.06
C GLY A 64 13.39 -22.16 -4.14
N LYS A 65 13.65 -22.38 -2.85
CA LYS A 65 12.63 -22.36 -1.80
C LYS A 65 12.32 -20.90 -1.42
N VAL A 66 11.05 -20.57 -1.26
CA VAL A 66 10.64 -19.26 -0.72
C VAL A 66 11.28 -19.07 0.67
N PRO A 67 12.03 -17.97 0.89
CA PRO A 67 12.63 -17.71 2.19
C PRO A 67 11.54 -17.39 3.23
N THR A 68 11.64 -17.98 4.43
CA THR A 68 10.72 -17.67 5.55
C THR A 68 11.02 -16.32 6.22
N ASN A 69 12.18 -15.74 5.92
CA ASN A 69 12.61 -14.40 6.32
C ASN A 69 12.75 -13.46 5.11
N GLY A 70 12.02 -13.74 4.02
CA GLY A 70 12.07 -12.96 2.80
C GLY A 70 11.51 -11.56 2.96
N ARG A 71 12.22 -10.55 2.48
CA ARG A 71 11.66 -9.20 2.27
C ARG A 71 10.73 -9.21 1.07
N PHE A 72 9.73 -8.34 1.08
CA PHE A 72 8.75 -8.20 0.00
C PHE A 72 8.24 -6.76 -0.08
N ARG A 73 7.57 -6.41 -1.19
CA ARG A 73 6.92 -5.11 -1.36
C ARG A 73 5.59 -5.12 -0.58
N ALA A 74 5.53 -4.40 0.54
CA ALA A 74 4.35 -4.36 1.40
C ALA A 74 3.16 -3.55 0.83
N ALA A 75 3.35 -2.85 -0.29
CA ALA A 75 2.31 -2.10 -1.01
C ALA A 75 1.48 -1.19 -0.06
N SER A 76 0.15 -1.30 -0.11
CA SER A 76 -0.77 -0.44 0.64
C SER A 76 -0.65 -0.52 2.17
N ILE A 77 0.06 -1.52 2.73
CA ILE A 77 0.40 -1.55 4.16
C ILE A 77 1.20 -0.30 4.56
N THR A 78 1.96 0.30 3.62
CA THR A 78 2.68 1.56 3.80
C THR A 78 1.79 2.69 4.35
N LYS A 79 0.49 2.69 4.02
CA LYS A 79 -0.48 3.69 4.49
C LYS A 79 -0.55 3.75 6.02
N MET A 80 -0.44 2.60 6.70
CA MET A 80 -0.44 2.57 8.17
C MET A 80 0.76 3.32 8.77
N PHE A 81 1.94 3.22 8.14
CA PHE A 81 3.13 3.96 8.58
C PHE A 81 2.96 5.47 8.36
N VAL A 82 2.45 5.87 7.19
CA VAL A 82 2.19 7.28 6.87
C VAL A 82 1.15 7.88 7.81
N SER A 83 0.01 7.20 8.00
CA SER A 83 -1.04 7.64 8.94
C SER A 83 -0.54 7.74 10.37
N THR A 84 0.29 6.80 10.82
CA THR A 84 0.89 6.87 12.17
C THR A 84 1.76 8.11 12.32
N VAL A 85 2.57 8.46 11.31
CA VAL A 85 3.36 9.70 11.35
C VAL A 85 2.45 10.93 11.37
N VAL A 86 1.39 10.99 10.56
CA VAL A 86 0.43 12.12 10.60
C VAL A 86 -0.22 12.24 11.99
N LEU A 87 -0.64 11.13 12.60
CA LEU A 87 -1.25 11.13 13.94
C LEU A 87 -0.26 11.55 15.03
N GLN A 88 1.02 11.18 14.94
CA GLN A 88 2.04 11.71 15.84
C GLN A 88 2.25 13.22 15.66
N LEU A 89 2.14 13.74 14.43
CA LEU A 89 2.19 15.19 14.19
C LEU A 89 0.95 15.90 14.74
N VAL A 90 -0.19 15.20 14.85
CA VAL A 90 -1.38 15.69 15.56
C VAL A 90 -1.12 15.77 17.06
N ASP A 91 -0.54 14.72 17.65
CA ASP A 91 -0.15 14.73 19.07
C ASP A 91 0.87 15.84 19.38
N GLU A 92 1.73 16.19 18.42
CA GLU A 92 2.68 17.32 18.50
C GLU A 92 2.04 18.70 18.27
N GLY A 93 0.73 18.77 17.98
CA GLY A 93 0.03 20.01 17.67
C GLY A 93 0.44 20.67 16.36
N LYS A 94 1.11 19.95 15.47
CA LYS A 94 1.59 20.45 14.16
C LYS A 94 0.59 20.21 13.02
N VAL A 95 -0.36 19.31 13.23
CA VAL A 95 -1.43 18.98 12.30
C VAL A 95 -2.72 18.90 13.09
N VAL A 96 -3.82 19.43 12.55
CA VAL A 96 -5.16 19.22 13.10
C VAL A 96 -5.95 18.39 12.10
N LEU A 97 -6.59 17.31 12.58
CA LEU A 97 -7.30 16.37 11.70
C LEU A 97 -8.46 17.02 10.93
N ASP A 98 -9.10 18.01 11.54
CA ASP A 98 -10.29 18.66 10.96
C ASP A 98 -9.95 19.96 10.21
N ASP A 99 -8.66 20.32 10.12
CA ASP A 99 -8.23 21.41 9.25
C ASP A 99 -8.31 21.02 7.77
N PRO A 100 -8.59 21.98 6.88
CA PRO A 100 -8.44 21.83 5.44
C PRO A 100 -7.04 21.32 5.06
N VAL A 101 -6.93 20.35 4.16
CA VAL A 101 -5.63 19.93 3.60
C VAL A 101 -4.95 21.09 2.87
N ASP A 102 -5.76 21.96 2.26
CA ASP A 102 -5.33 23.17 1.55
C ASP A 102 -4.54 24.16 2.44
N ASP A 103 -4.77 24.17 3.76
CA ASP A 103 -4.00 25.03 4.68
C ASP A 103 -2.54 24.57 4.82
N TYR A 104 -2.28 23.29 4.59
CA TYR A 104 -0.94 22.72 4.60
C TYR A 104 -0.32 22.76 3.19
N LEU A 105 -1.11 22.45 2.16
CA LEU A 105 -0.64 22.29 0.78
C LEU A 105 -1.38 23.22 -0.22
N PRO A 106 -1.30 24.55 -0.04
CA PRO A 106 -2.07 25.52 -0.83
C PRO A 106 -1.71 25.51 -2.32
N GLU A 107 -0.53 25.00 -2.70
CA GLU A 107 -0.09 24.92 -4.10
C GLU A 107 -1.00 24.05 -4.98
N PHE A 108 -1.78 23.13 -4.40
CA PHE A 108 -2.67 22.26 -5.14
C PHE A 108 -4.10 22.82 -5.31
N GLY A 109 -4.44 23.91 -4.61
CA GLY A 109 -5.76 24.55 -4.69
C GLY A 109 -6.91 23.57 -4.41
N LEU A 110 -6.80 22.79 -3.33
CA LEU A 110 -7.80 21.76 -3.01
C LEU A 110 -9.10 22.42 -2.51
N ASP A 111 -10.22 21.73 -2.67
CA ASP A 111 -11.46 22.13 -2.02
C ASP A 111 -11.25 22.22 -0.51
N ARG A 112 -11.44 23.42 0.06
CA ARG A 112 -11.18 23.71 1.48
C ARG A 112 -12.08 22.93 2.44
N ARG A 113 -13.12 22.25 1.96
CA ARG A 113 -13.94 21.31 2.76
C ARG A 113 -13.23 19.97 2.99
N ILE A 114 -12.22 19.63 2.19
CA ILE A 114 -11.44 18.39 2.35
C ILE A 114 -10.50 18.54 3.54
N THR A 115 -10.74 17.76 4.59
CA THR A 115 -9.91 17.78 5.80
C THR A 115 -8.82 16.70 5.80
N VAL A 116 -7.81 16.85 6.65
CA VAL A 116 -6.77 15.84 6.88
C VAL A 116 -7.39 14.49 7.28
N ARG A 117 -8.44 14.50 8.10
CA ARG A 117 -9.19 13.30 8.50
C ARG A 117 -9.78 12.57 7.29
N MET A 118 -10.45 13.31 6.41
CA MET A 118 -11.06 12.75 5.20
C MET A 118 -10.00 12.14 4.27
N MET A 119 -8.84 12.80 4.17
CA MET A 119 -7.68 12.30 3.43
C MET A 119 -7.23 10.93 3.93
N LEU A 120 -6.99 10.79 5.24
CA LEU A 120 -6.56 9.52 5.84
C LEU A 120 -7.63 8.42 5.74
N GLN A 121 -8.91 8.79 5.71
CA GLN A 121 -10.06 7.88 5.69
C GLN A 121 -10.61 7.55 4.31
N HIS A 122 -10.06 8.14 3.23
CA HIS A 122 -10.55 7.96 1.87
C HIS A 122 -11.97 8.48 1.59
N THR A 123 -12.32 9.62 2.18
CA THR A 123 -13.62 10.29 2.00
C THR A 123 -13.49 11.67 1.36
N THR A 124 -12.41 11.92 0.61
CA THR A 124 -12.11 13.22 0.00
C THR A 124 -12.85 13.48 -1.32
N GLY A 125 -13.23 12.43 -2.04
CA GLY A 125 -13.70 12.54 -3.43
C GLY A 125 -12.60 12.67 -4.48
N ILE A 126 -11.32 12.77 -4.09
CA ILE A 126 -10.19 12.95 -5.00
C ILE A 126 -9.96 11.70 -5.84
N PHE A 127 -9.87 11.86 -7.16
CA PHE A 127 -9.61 10.78 -8.10
C PHE A 127 -8.32 10.01 -7.74
N ASN A 128 -8.34 8.70 -7.89
CA ASN A 128 -7.17 7.86 -7.68
C ASN A 128 -6.26 7.92 -8.91
N TYR A 129 -5.01 8.40 -8.76
CA TYR A 129 -4.06 8.53 -9.87
C TYR A 129 -3.76 7.20 -10.59
N THR A 130 -4.13 6.04 -10.00
CA THR A 130 -4.03 4.72 -10.65
C THR A 130 -5.24 4.38 -11.54
N GLY A 131 -6.21 5.28 -11.69
CA GLY A 131 -7.43 5.04 -12.45
C GLY A 131 -8.53 4.37 -11.63
N GLU A 132 -9.77 4.57 -12.06
CA GLU A 132 -10.98 4.10 -11.35
C GLU A 132 -12.13 3.83 -12.34
N PRO A 133 -13.06 2.92 -12.02
CA PRO A 133 -14.25 2.72 -12.84
C PRO A 133 -15.16 3.95 -12.81
N ASN A 134 -15.78 4.24 -13.96
CA ASN A 134 -16.88 5.17 -14.13
C ASN A 134 -18.22 4.46 -13.91
N PRO A 135 -19.31 5.20 -13.60
CA PRO A 135 -20.64 4.61 -13.38
C PRO A 135 -21.18 3.82 -14.57
N ASP A 136 -20.74 4.13 -15.79
CA ASP A 136 -21.12 3.45 -17.03
C ASP A 136 -20.34 2.14 -17.28
N GLY A 137 -19.50 1.73 -16.34
CA GLY A 137 -18.67 0.52 -16.44
C GLY A 137 -17.37 0.71 -17.25
N THR A 138 -17.13 1.90 -17.82
CA THR A 138 -15.83 2.25 -18.39
C THR A 138 -14.80 2.48 -17.28
N VAL A 139 -13.51 2.51 -17.62
CA VAL A 139 -12.45 2.84 -16.67
C VAL A 139 -11.85 4.18 -17.07
N GLU A 140 -11.92 5.15 -16.16
CA GLU A 140 -11.12 6.36 -16.29
C GLU A 140 -9.66 5.98 -16.03
N ALA A 141 -8.82 6.17 -17.04
CA ALA A 141 -7.41 5.81 -16.95
C ALA A 141 -6.65 6.76 -16.02
N GLY A 142 -5.78 6.18 -15.18
CA GLY A 142 -4.71 6.87 -14.49
C GLY A 142 -3.34 6.47 -15.05
N ILE A 143 -2.31 6.43 -14.22
CA ILE A 143 -1.00 5.91 -14.61
C ILE A 143 -1.08 4.43 -15.02
N PRO A 144 -0.20 3.95 -15.91
CA PRO A 144 -0.20 2.55 -16.32
C PRO A 144 0.27 1.63 -15.17
N TRP A 145 -0.63 0.77 -14.69
CA TRP A 145 -0.33 -0.25 -13.68
C TRP A 145 -0.66 -1.67 -14.13
N GLN A 146 -1.16 -1.82 -15.37
CA GLN A 146 -1.48 -3.11 -15.98
C GLN A 146 -1.20 -3.14 -17.48
N GLY A 147 -1.05 -4.34 -18.02
CA GLY A 147 -0.92 -4.60 -19.45
C GLY A 147 0.43 -4.19 -20.05
N LYS A 148 0.45 -4.07 -21.38
CA LYS A 148 1.67 -3.77 -22.16
C LYS A 148 2.28 -2.41 -21.84
N GLN A 149 1.44 -1.44 -21.50
CA GLN A 149 1.94 -0.11 -21.15
C GLN A 149 2.68 -0.15 -19.81
N PHE A 150 2.16 -0.87 -18.82
CA PHE A 150 2.88 -1.12 -17.58
C PHE A 150 4.19 -1.87 -17.81
N GLU A 151 4.23 -2.93 -18.64
CA GLU A 151 5.49 -3.63 -18.96
C GLU A 151 6.59 -2.65 -19.42
N ARG A 152 6.24 -1.72 -20.31
CA ARG A 152 7.17 -0.72 -20.85
C ARG A 152 7.55 0.37 -19.85
N GLU A 153 6.62 0.79 -19.01
CA GLU A 153 6.74 1.99 -18.19
C GLU A 153 6.99 1.71 -16.70
N ARG A 154 7.08 0.43 -16.27
CA ARG A 154 7.23 0.04 -14.86
C ARG A 154 8.46 0.57 -14.13
N PHE A 155 9.44 1.10 -14.87
CA PHE A 155 10.65 1.74 -14.32
C PHE A 155 10.63 3.27 -14.43
N ARG A 156 9.52 3.85 -14.92
CA ARG A 156 9.32 5.30 -14.91
C ARG A 156 9.22 5.77 -13.46
N THR A 157 9.94 6.85 -13.16
CA THR A 157 9.79 7.59 -11.90
C THR A 157 8.76 8.68 -12.11
N TYR A 158 7.87 8.85 -11.12
CA TYR A 158 6.92 9.94 -11.02
C TYR A 158 7.25 10.77 -9.78
N SER A 159 7.15 12.09 -9.85
CA SER A 159 7.19 12.91 -8.63
C SER A 159 5.84 12.81 -7.90
N PRO A 160 5.81 12.99 -6.57
CA PRO A 160 4.55 13.08 -5.82
C PRO A 160 3.59 14.13 -6.41
N GLU A 161 4.10 15.29 -6.79
CA GLU A 161 3.34 16.41 -7.35
C GLU A 161 2.71 16.02 -8.70
N GLU A 162 3.46 15.36 -9.59
CA GLU A 162 2.96 14.86 -10.89
C GLU A 162 1.75 13.93 -10.69
N LEU A 163 1.79 13.06 -9.66
CA LEU A 163 0.69 12.15 -9.36
C LEU A 163 -0.53 12.87 -8.80
N VAL A 164 -0.33 13.92 -7.99
CA VAL A 164 -1.41 14.76 -7.46
C VAL A 164 -2.05 15.56 -8.58
N GLU A 165 -1.26 16.26 -9.40
CA GLU A 165 -1.74 17.05 -10.53
C GLU A 165 -2.52 16.20 -11.54
N LEU A 166 -2.03 14.99 -11.84
CA LEU A 166 -2.75 14.03 -12.69
C LEU A 166 -4.14 13.72 -12.14
N ALA A 167 -4.25 13.55 -10.82
CA ALA A 167 -5.52 13.26 -10.17
C ALA A 167 -6.46 14.48 -10.13
N LEU A 168 -5.93 15.67 -9.86
CA LEU A 168 -6.72 16.91 -9.79
C LEU A 168 -7.17 17.41 -11.16
N ALA A 169 -6.52 16.99 -12.24
CA ALA A 169 -6.99 17.21 -13.61
C ALA A 169 -8.26 16.42 -13.96
N LYS A 170 -8.72 15.51 -13.08
CA LYS A 170 -9.94 14.73 -13.25
C LYS A 170 -11.05 15.25 -12.33
N PRO A 171 -12.33 15.11 -12.72
CA PRO A 171 -13.44 15.48 -11.85
C PRO A 171 -13.39 14.74 -10.51
N ALA A 172 -13.77 15.44 -9.45
CA ALA A 172 -14.05 14.84 -8.16
C ALA A 172 -15.15 13.77 -8.30
N ARG A 173 -15.07 12.74 -7.48
CA ARG A 173 -15.91 11.55 -7.59
C ARG A 173 -17.17 11.62 -6.76
N PHE A 174 -17.15 12.46 -5.74
CA PHE A 174 -18.26 12.82 -4.87
C PHE A 174 -17.83 14.05 -4.06
N GLU A 175 -18.79 14.73 -3.45
CA GLU A 175 -18.53 15.86 -2.58
C GLU A 175 -17.77 15.42 -1.30
N PRO A 176 -16.84 16.24 -0.77
CA PRO A 176 -16.06 15.88 0.42
C PRO A 176 -16.93 15.36 1.58
N GLY A 177 -16.58 14.19 2.12
CA GLY A 177 -17.26 13.56 3.25
C GLY A 177 -18.58 12.83 2.92
N THR A 178 -19.10 12.91 1.69
CA THR A 178 -20.42 12.33 1.37
C THR A 178 -20.40 10.84 1.01
N ALA A 179 -19.23 10.30 0.70
CA ALA A 179 -19.05 8.88 0.40
C ALA A 179 -17.62 8.41 0.75
N TRP A 180 -17.38 7.11 0.56
CA TRP A 180 -16.07 6.51 0.72
C TRP A 180 -15.60 5.94 -0.62
N ARG A 181 -14.36 6.23 -1.00
CA ARG A 181 -13.70 5.58 -2.14
C ARG A 181 -12.20 5.61 -1.99
N TYR A 182 -11.59 4.43 -2.05
CA TYR A 182 -10.15 4.29 -1.92
C TYR A 182 -9.40 5.04 -3.01
N SER A 183 -8.52 5.96 -2.59
CA SER A 183 -7.69 6.76 -3.48
C SER A 183 -6.25 6.78 -2.99
N ASN A 184 -5.31 6.31 -3.82
CA ASN A 184 -3.89 6.38 -3.49
C ASN A 184 -3.40 7.83 -3.45
N THR A 185 -4.04 8.74 -4.21
CA THR A 185 -3.72 10.17 -4.24
C THR A 185 -3.77 10.80 -2.83
N ASN A 186 -4.74 10.37 -2.01
CA ASN A 186 -4.83 10.84 -0.62
C ASN A 186 -3.55 10.55 0.20
N TYR A 187 -2.86 9.45 -0.09
CA TYR A 187 -1.64 9.10 0.64
C TYR A 187 -0.36 9.66 0.00
N ILE A 188 -0.43 10.11 -1.25
CA ILE A 188 0.60 10.99 -1.82
C ILE A 188 0.51 12.37 -1.15
N LEU A 189 -0.69 12.92 -1.03
CA LEU A 189 -0.95 14.16 -0.29
C LEU A 189 -0.55 14.05 1.18
N ALA A 190 -0.84 12.93 1.86
CA ALA A 190 -0.39 12.73 3.24
C ALA A 190 1.13 12.70 3.37
N GLY A 191 1.84 12.11 2.40
CA GLY A 191 3.31 12.17 2.32
C GLY A 191 3.81 13.61 2.18
N LEU A 192 3.25 14.36 1.24
CA LEU A 192 3.58 15.78 1.01
C LEU A 192 3.28 16.65 2.24
N LEU A 193 2.17 16.41 2.94
CA LEU A 193 1.82 17.10 4.18
C LEU A 193 2.89 16.87 5.26
N ILE A 194 3.35 15.63 5.44
CA ILE A 194 4.44 15.31 6.37
C ILE A 194 5.70 16.10 5.99
N GLU A 195 6.05 16.14 4.70
CA GLU A 195 7.24 16.84 4.22
C GLU A 195 7.15 18.35 4.46
N ARG A 196 5.99 18.94 4.17
CA ARG A 196 5.70 20.34 4.40
C ARG A 196 5.83 20.73 5.87
N VAL A 197 5.21 19.96 6.76
CA VAL A 197 5.15 20.27 8.20
C VAL A 197 6.48 20.01 8.91
N THR A 198 7.26 19.02 8.44
CA THR A 198 8.51 18.62 9.11
C THR A 198 9.77 19.15 8.45
N GLY A 199 9.69 19.63 7.21
CA GLY A 199 10.84 20.04 6.41
C GLY A 199 11.75 18.89 5.97
N THR A 200 11.31 17.63 6.10
CA THR A 200 12.10 16.45 5.72
C THR A 200 11.24 15.40 5.02
N PRO A 201 11.83 14.55 4.15
CA PRO A 201 11.08 13.53 3.42
C PRO A 201 10.24 12.62 4.34
N HIS A 202 9.04 12.24 3.90
CA HIS A 202 8.16 11.37 4.71
C HIS A 202 8.85 10.03 5.05
N ALA A 203 9.72 9.53 4.17
CA ALA A 203 10.54 8.34 4.42
C ALA A 203 11.52 8.51 5.59
N THR A 204 12.08 9.72 5.77
CA THR A 204 12.91 10.05 6.92
C THR A 204 12.08 10.05 8.20
N GLN A 205 10.89 10.65 8.17
CA GLN A 205 9.98 10.68 9.31
C GLN A 205 9.51 9.27 9.70
N VAL A 206 9.10 8.43 8.75
CA VAL A 206 8.76 7.01 9.02
C VAL A 206 9.95 6.27 9.63
N ARG A 207 11.17 6.48 9.12
CA ARG A 207 12.37 5.85 9.68
C ARG A 207 12.62 6.27 11.12
N HIS A 208 12.59 7.57 11.41
CA HIS A 208 12.90 8.13 12.73
C HIS A 208 11.84 7.84 13.76
N ARG A 209 10.57 7.90 13.36
CA ARG A 209 9.41 7.78 14.27
C ARG A 209 8.96 6.36 14.52
N ILE A 210 9.18 5.46 13.56
CA ILE A 210 8.63 4.10 13.61
C ILE A 210 9.75 3.07 13.46
N LEU A 211 10.49 3.08 12.35
CA LEU A 211 11.39 1.97 12.03
C LEU A 211 12.57 1.85 13.00
N ALA A 212 13.22 2.96 13.34
CA ALA A 212 14.37 2.95 14.24
C ALA A 212 13.98 2.66 15.70
N PRO A 213 12.97 3.30 16.31
CA PRO A 213 12.54 2.98 17.68
C PRO A 213 12.07 1.53 17.84
N LEU A 214 11.37 0.98 16.84
CA LEU A 214 10.90 -0.41 16.85
C LEU A 214 11.93 -1.41 16.31
N ARG A 215 13.15 -0.96 15.98
CA ARG A 215 14.25 -1.80 15.45
C ARG A 215 13.86 -2.64 14.22
N LEU A 216 13.06 -2.07 13.33
CA LEU A 216 12.58 -2.70 12.09
C LEU A 216 13.66 -2.65 10.99
N HIS A 217 14.76 -3.38 11.19
CA HIS A 217 15.95 -3.34 10.31
C HIS A 217 15.70 -3.90 8.90
N ASP A 218 14.66 -4.70 8.70
CA ASP A 218 14.26 -5.27 7.41
C ASP A 218 13.22 -4.45 6.65
N THR A 219 12.82 -3.29 7.20
CA THR A 219 11.84 -2.40 6.58
C THR A 219 12.53 -1.17 6.01
N ILE A 220 12.27 -0.87 4.74
CA ILE A 220 12.81 0.31 4.06
C ILE A 220 11.73 0.96 3.20
N LEU A 221 11.81 2.28 3.06
CA LEU A 221 11.12 3.01 2.00
C LEU A 221 12.15 3.21 0.86
N PRO A 222 12.04 2.46 -0.25
CA PRO A 222 13.15 2.35 -1.20
C PRO A 222 13.30 3.56 -2.13
N GLY A 223 12.32 4.48 -2.14
CA GLY A 223 12.22 5.52 -3.15
C GLY A 223 12.07 4.90 -4.54
N THR A 224 12.90 5.34 -5.48
CA THR A 224 12.91 4.87 -6.88
C THR A 224 13.75 3.61 -7.10
N ARG A 225 14.36 3.04 -6.05
CA ARG A 225 15.15 1.80 -6.17
C ARG A 225 14.26 0.62 -6.57
N THR A 226 14.68 -0.08 -7.61
CA THR A 226 13.93 -1.20 -8.21
C THR A 226 14.24 -2.55 -7.55
N GLY A 227 15.42 -2.71 -6.94
CA GLY A 227 15.82 -3.96 -6.26
C GLY A 227 15.29 -4.09 -4.84
N ILE A 228 15.11 -5.34 -4.38
CA ILE A 228 14.84 -5.68 -2.98
C ILE A 228 16.15 -6.21 -2.37
N PRO A 229 16.70 -5.58 -1.31
CA PRO A 229 17.94 -6.06 -0.69
C PRO A 229 17.69 -7.28 0.20
N GLY A 230 18.68 -8.19 0.27
CA GLY A 230 18.61 -9.39 1.13
C GLY A 230 17.77 -10.52 0.53
N PRO A 231 17.48 -11.60 1.29
CA PRO A 231 16.63 -12.69 0.82
C PRO A 231 15.22 -12.19 0.46
N HIS A 232 14.72 -12.56 -0.72
CA HIS A 232 13.36 -12.26 -1.17
C HIS A 232 12.93 -13.24 -2.26
N ALA A 233 11.61 -13.45 -2.37
CA ALA A 233 11.01 -14.11 -3.53
C ALA A 233 10.77 -13.08 -4.65
N HIS A 234 10.77 -13.56 -5.89
CA HIS A 234 10.46 -12.75 -7.06
C HIS A 234 8.95 -12.48 -7.13
N GLY A 235 8.57 -11.32 -7.68
CA GLY A 235 7.19 -10.92 -7.82
C GLY A 235 6.74 -11.08 -9.26
N TYR A 236 5.73 -11.90 -9.52
CA TYR A 236 5.28 -12.16 -10.90
C TYR A 236 3.99 -11.41 -11.23
N TYR A 237 4.00 -10.71 -12.36
CA TYR A 237 2.81 -10.08 -12.95
C TYR A 237 2.52 -10.70 -14.31
N ALA A 238 1.31 -11.22 -14.51
CA ALA A 238 0.90 -11.83 -15.77
C ALA A 238 -0.24 -11.05 -16.43
N TYR A 239 -0.18 -10.89 -17.76
CA TYR A 239 -1.23 -10.25 -18.54
C TYR A 239 -1.34 -10.84 -19.95
N GLN A 240 -2.51 -10.73 -20.58
CA GLN A 240 -2.74 -11.20 -21.94
C GLN A 240 -2.35 -10.12 -22.96
N HIS A 241 -1.59 -10.50 -23.99
CA HIS A 241 -1.28 -9.64 -25.13
C HIS A 241 -1.33 -10.43 -26.43
N GLN A 242 -2.20 -10.03 -27.37
CA GLN A 242 -2.34 -10.69 -28.68
C GLN A 242 -2.51 -12.21 -28.58
N GLY A 243 -3.37 -12.66 -27.64
CA GLY A 243 -3.65 -14.09 -27.42
C GLY A 243 -2.54 -14.87 -26.72
N ARG A 244 -1.50 -14.20 -26.20
CA ARG A 244 -0.39 -14.83 -25.47
C ARG A 244 -0.30 -14.29 -24.05
N LEU A 245 -0.08 -15.20 -23.09
CA LEU A 245 0.23 -14.85 -21.71
C LEU A 245 1.67 -14.31 -21.64
N ARG A 246 1.80 -13.08 -21.16
CA ARG A 246 3.08 -12.46 -20.81
C ARG A 246 3.24 -12.55 -19.31
N VAL A 247 4.42 -12.99 -18.85
CA VAL A 247 4.78 -13.04 -17.43
C VAL A 247 6.00 -12.16 -17.22
N LEU A 248 5.85 -11.17 -16.35
CA LEU A 248 6.90 -10.25 -15.93
C LEU A 248 7.39 -10.67 -14.55
N ASP A 249 8.70 -10.54 -14.38
CA ASP A 249 9.40 -10.55 -13.10
C ASP A 249 9.76 -9.09 -12.75
#